data_AF-A0A846D818-F1
#
_entry.id   AF-A0A846D818-F1
#
_cell.length_a   1.000
_cell.length_b   1.000
_cell.length_c   1.000
_cell.angle_alpha   90.00
_cell.angle_beta   90.00
_cell.angle_gamma   90.00
#
_symmetry.space_group_name_H-M   'P 1'
#
loop_
_entity.id
_entity.type
_entity.pdbx_description
1 polymer ?
#
loop_
_entity_poly.entity_id
_entity_poly.type
_entity_poly.pdbx_seq_one_letter_code
_entity_poly.pdbx_strand_id
1 'polypeptide(L)' 'FQSKLESLCQEDYDPLEKEGGRGLMFMNQLTDEVSYQRLSDERNCLLMRKWC' A
#
# COMPACT_ATOMS: atom_id res chain seq x y z
N PHE A 1 5.67 6.71 0.96
CA PHE A 1 4.94 5.43 0.88
C PHE A 1 4.41 5.04 2.25
N GLN A 2 5.27 4.73 3.22
CA GLN A 2 4.87 4.30 4.56
C GLN A 2 3.92 5.28 5.27
N SER A 3 4.27 6.56 5.30
CA SER A 3 3.45 7.62 5.90
C SER A 3 2.05 7.75 5.26
N LYS A 4 1.93 7.51 3.96
CA LYS A 4 0.64 7.55 3.27
C LYS A 4 -0.20 6.33 3.61
N LEU A 5 0.42 5.15 3.69
CA LEU A 5 -0.26 3.91 4.06
C LEU A 5 -0.78 3.98 5.49
N GLU A 6 0.04 4.44 6.44
CA GLU A 6 -0.35 4.65 7.83
C GLU A 6 -1.54 5.61 7.94
N SER A 7 -1.51 6.74 7.21
CA SER A 7 -2.64 7.67 7.19
C SER A 7 -3.93 7.03 6.66
N LEU A 8 -3.83 6.15 5.65
CA LEU A 8 -4.99 5.47 5.07
C LEU A 8 -5.57 4.41 6.02
N CYS A 9 -4.72 3.74 6.80
CA CYS A 9 -5.15 2.72 7.77
C CYS A 9 -5.75 3.29 9.06
N GLN A 10 -5.51 4.57 9.36
CA GLN A 10 -6.07 5.25 10.54
C GLN A 10 -7.45 5.89 10.27
N GLU A 11 -7.91 5.90 9.02
CA GLU A 11 -9.22 6.43 8.68
C GLU A 11 -10.33 5.41 9.02
N ASP A 12 -11.32 5.86 9.78
CA ASP A 12 -12.44 5.04 10.27
C ASP A 12 -13.61 5.03 9.27
N TYR A 13 -13.29 4.71 8.01
CA TYR A 13 -14.24 4.70 6.88
C TYR A 13 -14.18 3.35 6.16
N ASP A 14 -15.32 2.93 5.58
CA ASP A 14 -15.34 1.74 4.72
C ASP A 14 -14.41 1.96 3.50
N PRO A 15 -13.36 1.14 3.32
CA PRO A 15 -12.43 1.26 2.20
C PRO A 15 -13.10 1.16 0.82
N LEU A 16 -14.28 0.53 0.73
CA LEU A 16 -15.07 0.41 -0.50
C LEU A 16 -15.79 1.70 -0.88
N GLU A 17 -16.03 2.61 0.07
CA GLU A 17 -16.65 3.91 -0.19
C GLU A 17 -15.64 4.95 -0.70
N LYS A 18 -14.33 4.62 -0.72
CA LYS A 18 -13.26 5.53 -1.10
C LYS A 18 -12.79 5.35 -2.54
N GLU A 19 -12.84 6.43 -3.32
CA GLU A 19 -12.34 6.49 -4.69
C GLU A 19 -10.81 6.31 -4.81
N GLY A 20 -10.03 6.67 -3.78
CA GLY A 20 -8.56 6.67 -3.81
C GLY A 20 -7.89 5.98 -2.63
N GLY A 21 -6.71 5.38 -2.86
CA GLY A 21 -5.90 4.76 -1.81
C GLY A 21 -6.33 3.35 -1.38
N ARG A 22 -7.53 2.88 -1.74
CA ARG A 22 -8.02 1.53 -1.41
C ARG A 22 -7.10 0.40 -1.89
N GLY A 23 -6.50 0.56 -3.08
CA GLY A 23 -5.56 -0.42 -3.62
C GLY A 23 -4.36 -0.64 -2.71
N LEU A 24 -3.81 0.45 -2.14
CA LEU A 24 -2.68 0.38 -1.20
C LEU A 24 -3.08 -0.30 0.12
N MET A 25 -4.28 -0.03 0.63
CA MET A 25 -4.80 -0.69 1.82
C MET A 25 -4.94 -2.19 1.61
N PHE A 26 -5.56 -2.60 0.50
CA PHE A 26 -5.72 -4.02 0.18
C PHE A 26 -4.38 -4.73 -0.02
N MET A 27 -3.42 -4.09 -0.71
CA MET A 27 -2.09 -4.67 -0.86
C MET A 27 -1.45 -4.92 0.50
N ASN A 28 -1.50 -3.96 1.44
CA ASN A 28 -1.00 -4.15 2.80
C ASN A 28 -1.75 -5.25 3.58
N GLN A 29 -3.07 -5.38 3.40
CA GLN A 29 -3.88 -6.40 4.09
C GLN A 29 -3.68 -7.82 3.55
N LEU A 30 -3.32 -7.96 2.27
CA LEU A 30 -3.23 -9.26 1.58
C LEU A 30 -1.80 -9.82 1.53
N THR A 31 -0.81 -9.06 1.96
CA THR A 31 0.61 -9.41 1.96
C THR A 31 1.20 -9.25 3.36
N ASP A 32 2.20 -10.04 3.69
CA ASP A 32 2.93 -9.89 4.96
C ASP A 32 3.93 -8.73 4.90
N GLU A 33 4.39 -8.37 3.70
CA GLU A 33 5.29 -7.25 3.48
C GLU A 33 4.89 -6.49 2.20
N VAL A 34 4.79 -5.17 2.32
CA VAL A 34 4.64 -4.25 1.20
C VAL A 34 5.65 -3.12 1.31
N SER A 35 6.39 -2.86 0.23
CA SER A 35 7.33 -1.73 0.20
C SER A 35 7.41 -1.10 -1.18
N TYR A 36 7.73 0.19 -1.22
CA TYR A 36 7.88 0.95 -2.45
C TYR A 36 9.28 1.54 -2.52
N GLN A 37 9.89 1.43 -3.69
CA GLN A 37 11.16 2.06 -4.00
C GLN A 37 11.09 2.74 -5.36
N ARG A 38 11.72 3.92 -5.44
CA ARG A 38 12.03 4.59 -6.70
C ARG A 38 13.42 4.14 -7.13
N LEU A 39 13.53 3.51 -8.28
CA LEU A 39 14.82 3.08 -8.82
C LEU A 39 15.59 4.28 -9.39
N SER A 40 16.92 4.15 -9.50
CA SER A 40 17.80 5.19 -10.04
C SER A 40 17.52 5.55 -11.49
N ASP A 41 16.82 4.67 -12.22
CA ASP A 41 16.38 4.89 -13.60
C ASP A 41 14.95 5.44 -13.68
N GLU A 42 14.46 6.05 -12.60
CA GLU A 42 13.16 6.72 -12.56
C GLU A 42 11.98 5.76 -12.82
N ARG A 43 12.10 4.51 -12.39
CA ARG A 43 10.99 3.55 -12.34
C ARG A 43 10.43 3.41 -10.92
N ASN A 44 9.11 3.20 -10.86
CA ASN A 44 8.40 2.90 -9.63
C ASN A 44 8.36 1.39 -9.44
N CYS A 45 8.84 0.89 -8.30
CA CYS A 45 8.80 -0.52 -7.96
C CYS A 45 8.01 -0.70 -6.66
N LEU A 46 7.06 -1.64 -6.69
CA LEU A 46 6.30 -2.08 -5.54
C LEU A 46 6.64 -3.54 -5.26
N LEU A 47 7.18 -3.82 -4.09
CA LEU A 47 7.40 -5.17 -3.58
C LEU A 47 6.19 -5.59 -2.75
N MET A 48 5.70 -6.79 -3.02
CA MET A 48 4.62 -7.44 -2.31
C MET A 48 5.05 -8.87 -2.00
N ARG A 49 5.11 -9.26 -0.73
CA ARG A 49 5.54 -10.62 -0.32
C ARG A 49 4.50 -11.25 0.59
N LYS A 50 4.19 -12.52 0.30
CA LYS A 50 3.39 -13.40 1.14
C LYS A 50 4.20 -14.64 1.50
N TRP A 51 4.15 -15.05 2.76
CA TRP A 51 4.86 -16.21 3.29
C TRP A 51 3.91 -17.42 3.15
N CYS A 52 4.45 -18.57 2.74
CA CYS A 52 3.68 -19.80 2.53
C CYS A 52 3.48 -20.60 3.81
#